data_AF-A0A7C5HIW7-F1
#
_entry.id   AF-A0A7C5HIW7-F1
#
_cell.length_a   1.000
_cell.length_b   1.000
_cell.length_c   1.000
_cell.angle_alpha   90.00
_cell.angle_beta   90.00
_cell.angle_gamma   90.00
#
_symmetry.space_group_name_H-M   'P 1'
#
loop_
_entity.id
_entity.type
_entity.pdbx_description
1 polymer ?
#
loop_
_entity_poly.entity_id
_entity_poly.type
_entity_poly.pdbx_seq_one_letter_code
_entity_poly.pdbx_strand_id
1 'polypeptide(L)'
;MMRRGVIDQVLMLMMVFVFLVTIFFLVIDYASVGKVQNQLDMMARQGSRLVSLGKSAEKVATMINALKTNYFRSVTADDVVCATSENGKAKVFFNIEGSFQSRFDVLGDDGRITVTSQSVAYNEYSSDEINCSVILQRQEGEGNG
;
A
#
# COMPACT_ATOMS: atom_id res chain seq x y z
N MET A 1 32.46 13.89 -45.62
CA MET A 1 31.51 12.75 -45.44
C MET A 1 31.49 12.14 -44.03
N MET A 2 32.42 12.45 -43.10
CA MET A 2 32.40 11.91 -41.72
C MET A 2 31.35 12.51 -40.77
N ARG A 3 30.71 13.65 -41.09
CA ARG A 3 29.80 14.33 -40.14
C ARG A 3 28.47 13.61 -39.91
N ARG A 4 27.93 12.88 -40.89
CA ARG A 4 26.64 12.18 -40.74
C ARG A 4 26.74 10.97 -39.80
N GLY A 5 27.82 10.18 -39.89
CA GLY A 5 28.01 8.99 -39.05
C GLY A 5 28.17 9.32 -37.56
N VAL A 6 28.84 10.44 -37.24
CA VAL A 6 28.96 10.91 -35.85
C VAL A 6 27.61 11.37 -35.30
N ILE A 7 26.80 12.05 -36.12
CA ILE A 7 25.46 12.49 -35.70
C ILE A 7 24.55 11.29 -35.42
N ASP A 8 24.58 10.27 -36.29
CA ASP A 8 23.78 9.05 -36.12
C ASP A 8 24.19 8.26 -34.87
N GLN A 9 25.49 8.18 -34.59
CA GLN A 9 26.02 7.56 -33.38
C GLN A 9 25.61 8.32 -32.10
N VAL A 10 25.61 9.65 -32.14
CA VAL A 10 25.15 10.48 -31.02
C VAL A 10 23.64 10.34 -30.81
N LEU A 11 22.83 10.27 -31.87
CA LEU A 11 21.39 10.05 -31.78
C LEU A 11 21.05 8.66 -31.20
N MET A 12 21.77 7.62 -31.64
CA MET A 12 21.62 6.28 -31.08
C MET A 12 21.98 6.26 -29.59
N LEU A 13 23.08 6.93 -29.20
CA LEU A 13 23.49 7.01 -27.79
C LEU A 13 22.46 7.74 -26.93
N MET A 14 21.85 8.81 -27.45
CA MET A 14 20.78 9.53 -26.76
C MET A 14 19.54 8.65 -26.55
N MET A 15 19.15 7.86 -27.56
CA MET A 15 18.01 6.95 -27.42
C MET A 15 18.27 5.85 -26.38
N VAL A 16 19.45 5.25 -26.38
CA VAL A 16 19.86 4.26 -25.37
C VAL A 16 19.90 4.88 -23.98
N PHE A 17 20.37 6.12 -23.86
CA PHE A 17 20.40 6.85 -22.60
C PHE A 17 18.99 7.11 -22.06
N VAL A 18 18.06 7.58 -22.90
CA VAL A 18 16.66 7.79 -22.51
C VAL A 18 16.02 6.48 -22.05
N PHE A 19 16.24 5.38 -22.79
CA PHE A 19 15.73 4.07 -22.41
C PHE A 19 16.27 3.60 -21.04
N LEU A 20 17.56 3.80 -20.80
CA LEU A 20 18.20 3.44 -19.53
C LEU A 20 17.63 4.26 -18.37
N VAL A 21 17.45 5.57 -18.56
CA VAL A 21 16.85 6.45 -17.55
C VAL A 21 15.41 6.03 -17.24
N THR A 22 14.62 5.65 -18.25
CA THR A 22 13.26 5.14 -18.05
C THR A 22 13.24 3.87 -17.20
N ILE A 23 14.12 2.90 -17.49
CA ILE A 23 14.23 1.68 -16.67
C ILE A 23 14.65 2.02 -15.24
N PHE A 24 15.58 2.94 -15.07
CA PHE A 24 16.04 3.35 -13.74
C PHE A 24 14.89 3.90 -12.89
N PHE A 25 14.07 4.78 -13.44
CA PHE A 25 12.90 5.29 -12.73
C PHE A 25 11.83 4.22 -12.48
N LEU A 26 11.63 3.27 -13.40
CA LEU A 26 10.72 2.13 -13.18
C LEU A 26 11.14 1.31 -11.96
N VAL A 27 12.44 1.02 -11.80
CA VAL A 27 12.95 0.26 -10.66
C VAL A 27 12.73 1.01 -9.34
N ILE A 28 12.90 2.33 -9.32
CA ILE A 28 12.63 3.16 -8.13
C ILE A 28 11.15 3.07 -7.74
N ASP A 29 10.24 3.22 -8.71
CA ASP A 29 8.81 3.17 -8.43
C ASP A 29 8.39 1.77 -7.97
N TYR A 30 8.92 0.72 -8.58
CA TYR A 30 8.70 -0.67 -8.11
C TYR A 30 9.20 -0.90 -6.67
N ALA A 31 10.39 -0.39 -6.33
CA ALA A 31 10.91 -0.50 -4.97
C ALA A 31 10.02 0.25 -3.95
N SER A 32 9.44 1.39 -4.36
CA SER A 32 8.51 2.14 -3.51
C SER A 32 7.21 1.38 -3.25
N VAL A 33 6.66 0.70 -4.27
CA VAL A 33 5.48 -0.19 -4.17
C VAL A 33 5.75 -1.30 -3.17
N GLY A 34 6.88 -2.00 -3.33
CA GLY A 34 7.25 -3.10 -2.43
C GLY A 34 7.42 -2.66 -0.97
N LYS A 35 7.93 -1.45 -0.74
CA LYS A 35 8.02 -0.86 0.61
C LYS A 35 6.64 -0.62 1.21
N VAL A 36 5.72 -0.04 0.45
CA VAL A 36 4.33 0.18 0.90
C VAL A 36 3.65 -1.14 1.20
N GLN A 37 3.81 -2.14 0.32
CA GLN A 37 3.24 -3.47 0.53
C GLN A 37 3.72 -4.11 1.84
N ASN A 38 5.03 -4.08 2.11
CA ASN A 38 5.57 -4.61 3.36
C ASN A 38 5.02 -3.88 4.60
N GLN A 39 4.76 -2.57 4.50
CA GLN A 39 4.12 -1.81 5.58
C GLN A 39 2.67 -2.22 5.80
N LEU A 40 1.89 -2.41 4.73
CA LEU A 40 0.53 -2.91 4.82
C LEU A 40 0.49 -4.32 5.41
N ASP A 41 1.43 -5.19 5.04
CA ASP A 41 1.56 -6.53 5.62
C ASP A 41 1.84 -6.49 7.13
N MET A 42 2.72 -5.58 7.58
CA MET A 42 2.97 -5.39 9.01
C MET A 42 1.73 -4.89 9.73
N MET A 43 1.01 -3.92 9.17
CA MET A 43 -0.23 -3.41 9.74
C MET A 43 -1.31 -4.49 9.78
N ALA A 44 -1.46 -5.30 8.73
CA ALA A 44 -2.47 -6.34 8.66
C ALA A 44 -2.20 -7.41 9.73
N ARG A 45 -0.94 -7.82 9.90
CA ARG A 45 -0.52 -8.78 10.95
C ARG A 45 -0.71 -8.25 12.36
N GLN A 46 -0.44 -6.97 12.60
CA GLN A 46 -0.67 -6.38 13.92
C GLN A 46 -2.16 -6.12 14.17
N GLY A 47 -2.90 -5.71 13.15
CA GLY A 47 -4.34 -5.49 13.19
C GLY A 47 -5.09 -6.78 13.52
N SER A 48 -4.79 -7.88 12.81
CA SER A 48 -5.39 -9.18 13.09
C SER A 48 -5.13 -9.66 14.51
N ARG A 49 -3.92 -9.44 15.06
CA ARG A 49 -3.58 -9.75 16.45
C ARG A 49 -4.29 -8.87 17.48
N LEU A 50 -4.47 -7.57 17.21
CA LEU A 50 -5.19 -6.69 18.13
C LEU A 50 -6.68 -7.02 18.15
N VAL A 51 -7.26 -7.28 16.99
CA VAL A 51 -8.67 -7.67 16.88
C VAL A 51 -8.90 -9.05 17.48
N SER A 52 -7.98 -10.01 17.32
CA SER A 52 -8.09 -11.33 17.96
C SER A 52 -8.05 -11.29 19.49
N LEU A 53 -7.43 -10.25 20.06
CA LEU A 53 -7.41 -9.97 21.50
C LEU A 53 -8.60 -9.11 21.97
N GLY A 54 -9.59 -8.87 21.11
CA GLY A 54 -10.77 -8.07 21.42
C GLY A 54 -10.48 -6.59 21.65
N LYS A 55 -9.41 -6.04 21.05
CA LYS A 55 -9.12 -4.59 21.18
C LYS A 55 -10.11 -3.76 20.36
N SER A 56 -10.44 -2.57 20.86
CA SER A 56 -11.34 -1.64 20.18
C SER A 56 -10.75 -1.10 18.87
N ALA A 57 -11.63 -0.66 17.98
CA ALA A 57 -11.28 0.00 16.72
C ALA A 57 -10.35 1.22 16.93
N GLU A 58 -10.52 1.98 18.02
CA GLU A 58 -9.64 3.11 18.36
C GLU A 58 -8.17 2.68 18.57
N LYS A 59 -7.94 1.55 19.24
CA LYS A 59 -6.58 1.04 19.46
C LYS A 59 -5.98 0.52 18.17
N VAL A 60 -6.79 -0.10 17.32
CA VAL A 60 -6.39 -0.53 15.97
C VAL A 60 -6.00 0.68 15.12
N ALA A 61 -6.84 1.72 15.08
CA ALA A 61 -6.56 2.97 14.37
C ALA A 61 -5.29 3.67 14.88
N THR A 62 -5.08 3.70 16.20
CA THR A 62 -3.86 4.26 16.82
C THR A 62 -2.61 3.49 16.37
N MET A 63 -2.67 2.14 16.35
CA MET A 63 -1.57 1.31 15.88
C MET A 63 -1.29 1.54 14.39
N ILE A 64 -2.33 1.60 13.55
CA ILE A 64 -2.19 1.87 12.13
C ILE A 64 -1.56 3.25 11.91
N ASN A 65 -1.97 4.27 12.68
CA ASN A 65 -1.38 5.61 12.62
C ASN A 65 0.07 5.66 13.08
N ALA A 66 0.51 4.74 13.95
CA ALA A 66 1.91 4.63 14.35
C ALA A 66 2.78 3.94 13.30
N LEU A 67 2.20 3.03 12.51
CA LEU A 67 2.91 2.29 11.46
C LEU A 67 2.83 2.96 10.07
N LYS A 68 1.85 3.86 9.87
CA LYS A 68 1.64 4.49 8.56
C LYS A 68 2.79 5.40 8.20
N THR A 69 3.02 5.49 6.90
CA THR A 69 3.86 6.54 6.34
C THR A 69 3.06 7.83 6.17
N ASN A 70 3.77 8.94 6.02
CA ASN A 70 3.20 10.26 5.71
C ASN A 70 2.43 10.31 4.37
N TYR A 71 2.36 9.19 3.65
CA TYR A 71 1.60 9.04 2.43
C TYR A 71 0.09 8.93 2.68
N PHE A 72 -0.30 8.32 3.81
CA PHE A 72 -1.69 8.03 4.14
C PHE A 72 -2.24 9.00 5.18
N ARG A 73 -3.50 9.40 5.00
CA ARG A 73 -4.24 10.19 5.98
C ARG A 73 -4.28 9.43 7.31
N SER A 74 -4.43 10.16 8.40
CA SER A 74 -4.70 9.53 9.68
C SER A 74 -6.03 8.78 9.65
N VAL A 75 -6.01 7.57 10.18
CA VAL A 75 -7.12 6.63 10.28
C VAL A 75 -7.81 6.85 11.62
N THR A 76 -9.13 6.92 11.61
CA THR A 76 -9.97 7.04 12.80
C THR A 76 -10.64 5.71 13.11
N ALA A 77 -11.34 5.60 14.25
CA ALA A 77 -12.07 4.38 14.58
C ALA A 77 -13.18 4.07 13.55
N ASP A 78 -13.77 5.10 12.93
CA ASP A 78 -14.83 4.97 11.93
C ASP A 78 -14.31 4.38 10.61
N ASP A 79 -13.02 4.52 10.33
CA ASP A 79 -12.37 3.96 9.14
C ASP A 79 -12.09 2.44 9.29
N VAL A 80 -12.30 1.87 10.49
CA VAL A 80 -12.12 0.45 10.79
C VAL A 80 -13.49 -0.24 10.85
N VAL A 81 -13.86 -0.89 9.76
CA VAL A 81 -15.15 -1.57 9.64
C VAL A 81 -14.97 -3.05 9.99
N CYS A 82 -15.53 -3.48 11.12
CA CYS A 82 -15.48 -4.87 11.55
C CYS A 82 -16.89 -5.49 11.55
N ALA A 83 -17.05 -6.61 10.85
CA ALA A 83 -18.23 -7.43 10.86
C ALA A 83 -17.95 -8.74 11.61
N THR A 84 -18.83 -9.12 12.53
CA THR A 84 -18.74 -10.41 13.24
C THR A 84 -19.77 -11.36 12.66
N SER A 85 -19.37 -12.60 12.42
CA SER A 85 -20.22 -13.69 11.96
C SER A 85 -20.15 -14.84 12.96
N GLU A 86 -21.29 -15.21 13.53
CA GLU A 86 -21.45 -16.26 14.53
C GLU A 86 -21.41 -17.67 13.90
N ASN A 87 -20.31 -17.98 13.21
CA ASN A 87 -20.15 -19.24 12.47
C ASN A 87 -19.42 -20.33 13.27
N GLY A 88 -19.08 -20.08 14.54
CA GLY A 88 -18.27 -20.98 15.37
C GLY A 88 -16.84 -21.18 14.86
N LYS A 89 -16.38 -20.30 13.96
CA LYS A 89 -15.03 -20.30 13.38
C LYS A 89 -14.26 -19.18 14.05
N ALA A 90 -13.50 -19.50 15.10
CA ALA A 90 -12.66 -18.56 15.84
C ALA A 90 -11.49 -18.01 14.98
N LYS A 91 -11.81 -17.16 14.00
CA LYS A 91 -10.89 -16.61 13.01
C LYS A 91 -11.09 -15.11 12.88
N VAL A 92 -9.98 -14.39 12.76
CA VAL A 92 -9.98 -12.96 12.53
C VAL A 92 -9.31 -12.68 11.20
N PHE A 93 -10.06 -12.15 10.25
CA PHE A 93 -9.55 -11.61 9.00
C PHE A 93 -9.34 -10.11 9.16
N PHE A 94 -8.15 -9.64 8.82
CA PHE A 94 -7.83 -8.22 8.78
C PHE A 94 -7.34 -7.87 7.39
N ASN A 95 -8.15 -7.09 6.69
CA ASN A 95 -7.90 -6.62 5.33
C ASN A 95 -7.52 -5.14 5.38
N ILE A 96 -6.40 -4.79 4.76
CA ILE A 96 -6.00 -3.41 4.59
C ILE A 96 -5.81 -3.17 3.11
N GLU A 97 -6.44 -2.11 2.62
CA GLU A 97 -6.25 -1.63 1.26
C GLU A 97 -5.62 -0.25 1.31
N GLY A 98 -4.56 -0.04 0.54
CA GLY A 98 -3.94 1.27 0.35
C GLY A 98 -3.88 1.59 -1.13
N SER A 99 -4.33 2.80 -1.51
CA SER A 99 -4.17 3.29 -2.88
C SER A 99 -3.07 4.36 -2.94
N PHE A 100 -2.19 4.26 -3.93
CA PHE A 100 -1.17 5.27 -4.19
C PHE A 100 -1.04 5.59 -5.68
N GLN A 101 -0.58 6.80 -5.96
CA GLN A 101 -0.34 7.27 -7.32
C GLN A 101 1.12 7.02 -7.70
N SER A 102 1.33 6.18 -8.72
CA SER A 102 2.59 6.00 -9.42
C SER A 102 2.80 7.17 -10.38
N ARG A 103 4.06 7.52 -10.66
CA ARG A 103 4.36 8.50 -11.72
C ARG A 103 4.35 7.87 -13.11
N PHE A 104 4.36 6.55 -13.18
CA PHE A 104 4.27 5.80 -14.42
C PHE A 104 2.97 5.01 -14.47
N ASP A 105 2.15 5.31 -15.48
CA ASP A 105 0.90 4.62 -15.82
C ASP A 105 1.14 3.15 -16.25
N VAL A 106 2.40 2.74 -16.43
CA VAL A 106 2.78 1.37 -16.80
C VAL A 106 2.56 0.39 -15.64
N LEU A 107 2.45 0.88 -14.40
CA LEU A 107 2.37 0.05 -13.20
C LEU A 107 0.96 -0.03 -12.58
N GLY A 108 -0.04 0.66 -13.12
CA GLY A 108 -1.42 0.62 -12.62
C GLY A 108 -2.43 1.32 -13.52
N ASP A 109 -3.72 1.05 -13.31
CA ASP A 109 -4.81 1.69 -14.06
C ASP A 109 -4.86 3.19 -13.72
N ASP A 110 -4.76 4.05 -14.73
CA ASP A 110 -4.72 5.52 -14.61
C ASP A 110 -3.64 6.05 -13.64
N GLY A 111 -2.50 5.35 -13.56
CA GLY A 111 -1.38 5.73 -12.69
C GLY A 111 -1.66 5.52 -11.20
N ARG A 112 -2.73 4.78 -10.85
CA ARG A 112 -3.05 4.41 -9.46
C ARG A 112 -2.75 2.93 -9.25
N ILE A 113 -2.05 2.65 -8.15
CA ILE A 113 -1.74 1.30 -7.71
C ILE A 113 -2.47 1.08 -6.39
N THR A 114 -3.37 0.11 -6.38
CA THR A 114 -4.02 -0.40 -5.17
C THR A 114 -3.25 -1.60 -4.68
N VAL A 115 -2.75 -1.53 -3.45
CA VAL A 115 -2.13 -2.67 -2.79
C VAL A 115 -3.02 -3.10 -1.65
N THR A 116 -3.38 -4.38 -1.68
CA THR A 116 -4.17 -5.03 -0.64
C THR A 116 -3.28 -5.97 0.14
N SER A 117 -3.39 -5.94 1.45
CA SER A 117 -2.78 -6.90 2.35
C SER A 117 -3.84 -7.53 3.23
N GLN A 118 -3.74 -8.85 3.41
CA GLN A 118 -4.63 -9.61 4.28
C GLN A 118 -3.80 -10.42 5.27
N SER A 119 -4.24 -10.42 6.53
CA SER A 119 -3.73 -11.31 7.56
C SER A 119 -4.87 -12.02 8.26
N VAL A 120 -4.61 -13.28 8.64
CA VAL A 120 -5.55 -14.10 9.40
C VAL A 120 -4.90 -14.50 10.72
N ALA A 121 -5.64 -14.29 11.80
CA ALA A 121 -5.26 -14.73 13.15
C ALA A 121 -6.36 -15.61 13.75
N TYR A 122 -6.01 -16.42 14.74
CA TYR A 122 -6.99 -17.16 15.53
C TYR A 122 -7.68 -16.19 16.50
N ASN A 123 -9.00 -16.26 16.62
CA ASN A 123 -9.75 -15.43 17.57
C ASN A 123 -9.60 -16.01 18.98
N GLU A 124 -8.86 -15.34 19.84
CA GLU A 124 -8.66 -15.75 21.23
C GLU A 124 -9.75 -15.21 22.17
N TYR A 125 -10.56 -14.27 21.68
CA TYR A 125 -11.57 -13.57 22.46
C TYR A 125 -12.97 -14.17 22.32
N SER A 126 -13.35 -14.63 21.12
CA SER A 126 -14.64 -15.27 20.89
C SER A 126 -14.55 -16.46 19.92
N SER A 127 -15.60 -17.29 19.90
CA SER A 127 -15.73 -18.39 18.94
C SER A 127 -16.13 -17.93 17.54
N ASP A 128 -16.29 -16.63 17.34
CA ASP A 128 -16.87 -16.06 16.13
C ASP A 128 -15.80 -15.69 15.11
N GLU A 129 -16.25 -15.57 13.87
CA GLU A 129 -15.43 -15.08 12.78
C GLU A 129 -15.54 -13.55 12.74
N ILE A 130 -14.44 -12.84 12.86
CA ILE A 130 -14.40 -11.38 12.77
C ILE A 130 -13.70 -11.01 11.47
N ASN A 131 -14.34 -10.22 10.62
CA ASN A 131 -13.75 -9.69 9.41
C ASN A 131 -13.68 -8.16 9.50
N CYS A 132 -12.47 -7.63 9.61
CA CYS A 132 -12.21 -6.21 9.63
C CYS A 132 -11.59 -5.76 8.31
N SER A 133 -12.07 -4.64 7.78
CA SER A 133 -11.47 -3.95 6.64
C SER A 133 -11.10 -2.51 7.00
N VAL A 134 -9.96 -2.06 6.48
CA VAL A 134 -9.50 -0.68 6.58
C VAL A 134 -9.07 -0.21 5.21
N ILE A 135 -9.62 0.92 4.76
CA ILE A 135 -9.23 1.56 3.50
C ILE A 135 -8.38 2.79 3.85
N LEU A 136 -7.10 2.73 3.53
CA LEU A 136 -6.17 3.84 3.71
C LEU A 136 -6.31 4.80 2.54
N GLN A 137 -6.85 5.97 2.84
CA GLN A 137 -6.92 7.07 1.89
C GLN A 137 -5.59 7.85 1.88
N ARG A 138 -5.23 8.36 0.70
CA ARG A 138 -4.09 9.26 0.54
C ARG A 138 -4.28 10.50 1.41
N GLN A 139 -3.20 10.99 1.99
CA GLN A 139 -3.17 12.33 2.54
C GLN A 139 -3.22 13.32 1.36
N GLU A 140 -4.39 13.89 1.10
CA GLU A 140 -4.48 15.09 0.26
C GLU A 140 -3.65 16.16 0.96
N GLY A 141 -2.49 16.46 0.40
CA GLY A 141 -1.71 17.60 0.85
C GLY A 141 -2.55 18.85 0.59
N GLU A 142 -2.72 19.66 1.64
CA GLU A 142 -2.73 21.11 1.47
C GLU A 142 -1.68 21.46 0.41
N GLY A 143 -2.15 22.00 -0.71
CA GLY A 143 -1.28 22.70 -1.62
C GLY A 143 -0.61 23.83 -0.85
N ASN A 144 0.71 23.75 -0.74
CA ASN A 144 1.52 24.94 -0.50
C ASN A 144 2.28 25.21 -1.79
N GLY A 145 2.13 26.46 -2.23
CA GLY A 145 2.52 27.00 -3.54
C GLY A 145 3.99 26.85 -3.91
#